data_AF-A0A9P6AZ06-F1
#
_entry.id   AF-A0A9P6AZ06-F1
#
_cell.length_a   1.000
_cell.length_b   1.000
_cell.length_c   1.000
_cell.angle_alpha   90.00
_cell.angle_beta   90.00
_cell.angle_gamma   90.00
#
_symmetry.space_group_name_H-M   'P 1'
#
loop_
_entity.id
_entity.type
_entity.pdbx_description
1 polymer ?
#
loop_
_entity_poly.entity_id
_entity_poly.type
_entity_poly.pdbx_seq_one_letter_code
_entity_poly.pdbx_strand_id
1 'polypeptide(L)'
;MSLAAASESRKERLIALRQRKLGQGAPNAEEGGTFRFKQRNFDPETRTLRKHAQDDEPEDTVEKQVEGLAEKIIAEDEERRAQELDLFNIAPKRANWDLKRDMEKKLAKLDRKTQESIHTLIRQRLASQKNGDGTLNLSAGIKAQQKAAEADEIEDVDSGDED
;
A
#
# COMPACT_ATOMS: atom_id res chain seq x y z
N MET A 1 -23.36 -17.32 90.18
CA MET A 1 -23.91 -16.79 88.92
C MET A 1 -25.43 -16.85 89.01
N SER A 2 -26.12 -15.71 89.03
CA SER A 2 -27.59 -15.64 89.17
C SER A 2 -28.28 -16.15 87.89
N LEU A 3 -29.39 -16.88 88.05
CA LEU A 3 -30.23 -17.35 86.93
C LEU A 3 -30.73 -16.20 86.05
N ALA A 4 -30.94 -15.02 86.64
CA ALA A 4 -31.36 -13.82 85.91
C ALA A 4 -30.27 -13.37 84.90
N ALA A 5 -29.02 -13.30 85.33
CA ALA A 5 -27.88 -12.90 84.50
C ALA A 5 -27.61 -13.88 83.33
N ALA A 6 -27.82 -15.18 83.56
CA ALA A 6 -27.75 -16.19 82.50
C ALA A 6 -28.89 -16.03 81.46
N SER A 7 -30.07 -15.61 81.90
CA SER A 7 -31.21 -15.36 81.01
C SER A 7 -31.02 -14.11 80.15
N GLU A 8 -30.44 -13.05 80.72
CA GLU A 8 -30.18 -11.78 80.04
C GLU A 8 -29.10 -11.94 78.97
N SER A 9 -27.97 -12.57 79.31
CA SER A 9 -26.92 -12.87 78.32
C SER A 9 -27.39 -13.76 77.16
N ARG A 10 -28.34 -14.70 77.40
CA ARG A 10 -28.96 -15.49 76.33
C ARG A 10 -29.89 -14.65 75.45
N LYS A 11 -30.69 -13.77 76.05
CA LYS A 11 -31.58 -12.85 75.32
C LYS A 11 -30.76 -11.91 74.43
N GLU A 12 -29.69 -11.34 74.95
CA GLU A 12 -28.77 -10.47 74.20
C GLU A 12 -28.13 -11.20 73.02
N ARG A 13 -27.64 -12.43 73.22
CA ARG A 13 -27.09 -13.26 72.13
C ARG A 13 -28.13 -13.57 71.04
N LEU A 14 -29.36 -13.87 71.44
CA LEU A 14 -30.44 -14.14 70.47
C LEU A 14 -30.86 -12.89 69.69
N ILE A 15 -30.89 -11.73 70.35
CA ILE A 15 -31.16 -10.45 69.70
C ILE A 15 -30.05 -10.10 68.70
N ALA A 16 -28.78 -10.30 69.04
CA ALA A 16 -27.65 -10.09 68.15
C ALA A 16 -27.70 -11.01 66.91
N LEU A 17 -28.05 -12.29 67.08
CA LEU A 17 -28.25 -13.21 65.96
C LEU A 17 -29.42 -12.79 65.06
N ARG A 18 -30.50 -12.27 65.66
CA ARG A 18 -31.67 -11.80 64.92
C ARG A 18 -31.35 -10.54 64.12
N GLN A 19 -30.62 -9.58 64.69
CA GLN A 19 -30.15 -8.38 64.01
C GLN A 19 -29.19 -8.70 62.86
N ARG A 20 -28.27 -9.66 63.05
CA ARG A 20 -27.38 -10.14 61.97
C ARG A 20 -28.16 -10.80 60.82
N LYS A 21 -29.23 -11.55 61.14
CA LYS A 21 -30.09 -12.18 60.11
C LYS A 21 -30.94 -11.16 59.35
N LEU A 22 -31.36 -10.08 60.00
CA LEU A 22 -32.12 -8.98 59.39
C LEU A 22 -31.24 -7.94 58.68
N GLY A 23 -29.90 -8.06 58.74
CA GLY A 23 -28.97 -7.20 58.00
C GLY A 23 -28.85 -5.76 58.50
N GLN A 24 -29.44 -5.42 59.66
CA GLN A 24 -29.40 -4.08 60.26
C GLN A 24 -28.46 -4.05 61.48
N GLY A 25 -27.15 -4.11 61.25
CA GLY A 25 -26.17 -4.14 62.33
C GLY A 25 -24.74 -3.86 61.90
N ALA A 26 -24.51 -2.78 61.15
CA ALA A 26 -23.16 -2.27 60.91
C ALA A 26 -23.15 -0.74 60.79
N PRO A 27 -22.68 0.00 61.82
CA PRO A 27 -22.09 1.31 61.64
C PRO A 27 -20.60 1.12 61.31
N ASN A 28 -20.20 1.47 60.09
CA ASN A 28 -18.82 1.47 59.55
C ASN A 28 -18.04 0.14 59.61
N ALA A 29 -18.40 -0.76 58.70
CA ALA A 29 -17.47 -1.72 58.13
C ALA A 29 -17.41 -1.48 56.61
N GLU A 30 -16.49 -0.61 56.17
CA GLU A 30 -15.91 -0.82 54.84
C GLU A 30 -15.21 -2.19 54.87
N GLU A 31 -15.34 -2.94 53.78
CA GLU A 31 -15.03 -4.38 53.65
C GLU A 31 -16.11 -5.34 54.21
N GLY A 32 -17.37 -4.96 54.04
CA GLY A 32 -18.51 -5.87 53.98
C GLY A 32 -18.46 -6.79 52.73
N GLY A 33 -17.45 -7.65 52.66
CA GLY A 33 -17.44 -8.83 51.80
C GLY A 33 -18.43 -9.86 52.34
N THR A 34 -19.73 -9.55 52.31
CA THR A 34 -20.74 -10.60 52.16
C THR A 34 -20.24 -11.46 51.00
N PHE A 35 -19.93 -12.74 51.23
CA PHE A 35 -19.64 -13.67 50.14
C PHE A 35 -20.90 -13.79 49.28
N ARG A 36 -21.15 -12.78 48.45
CA ARG A 36 -22.13 -12.82 47.38
C ARG A 36 -21.51 -13.76 46.38
N PHE A 37 -21.94 -15.02 46.40
CA PHE A 37 -21.55 -15.98 45.38
C PHE A 37 -21.86 -15.35 44.02
N LYS A 38 -20.83 -14.84 43.33
CA LYS A 38 -20.96 -14.42 41.94
C LYS A 38 -21.14 -15.70 41.14
N GLN A 39 -22.37 -15.98 40.78
CA GLN A 39 -22.68 -17.08 39.89
C GLN A 39 -22.06 -16.75 38.54
N ARG A 40 -20.97 -17.44 38.20
CA ARG A 40 -20.15 -17.14 37.01
C ARG A 40 -20.99 -17.24 35.72
N ASN A 41 -21.89 -18.21 35.67
CA ASN A 41 -22.68 -18.56 34.49
C ASN A 41 -24.20 -18.41 34.69
N PHE A 42 -24.68 -17.77 35.77
CA PHE A 42 -26.12 -17.57 35.98
C PHE A 42 -26.50 -16.12 35.75
N ASP A 43 -27.60 -15.92 35.06
CA ASP A 43 -28.17 -14.62 34.83
C ASP A 43 -29.35 -14.37 35.78
N PRO A 44 -29.26 -13.38 36.70
CA PRO A 44 -30.29 -13.15 37.71
C PRO A 44 -31.63 -12.68 37.13
N GLU A 45 -31.64 -12.05 35.96
CA GLU A 45 -32.87 -11.52 35.35
C GLU A 45 -33.66 -12.63 34.66
N THR A 46 -33.00 -13.43 33.83
CA THR A 46 -33.62 -14.55 33.10
C THR A 46 -33.69 -15.84 33.90
N ARG A 47 -33.00 -15.92 35.05
CA ARG A 47 -32.85 -17.13 35.90
C ARG A 47 -32.36 -18.36 35.14
N THR A 48 -31.59 -18.16 34.06
CA THR A 48 -31.04 -19.23 33.24
C THR A 48 -29.52 -19.11 33.12
N LEU A 49 -28.90 -20.00 32.33
CA LEU A 49 -27.47 -19.90 32.04
C LEU A 49 -27.21 -18.63 31.23
N ARG A 50 -26.17 -17.88 31.60
CA ARG A 50 -25.61 -16.79 30.77
C ARG A 50 -25.23 -17.38 29.42
N LYS A 51 -26.03 -17.09 28.41
CA LYS A 51 -25.67 -17.28 27.01
C LYS A 51 -24.80 -16.09 26.63
N HIS A 52 -23.72 -16.30 25.90
CA HIS A 52 -23.02 -15.18 25.26
C HIS A 52 -24.05 -14.56 24.31
N ALA A 53 -24.42 -13.30 24.55
CA ALA A 53 -25.34 -12.63 23.67
C ALA A 53 -24.67 -12.58 22.29
N GLN A 54 -25.37 -13.03 21.25
CA GLN A 54 -24.91 -12.83 19.87
C GLN A 54 -24.77 -11.34 19.55
N ASP A 55 -25.39 -10.48 20.37
CA ASP A 55 -25.33 -9.03 20.30
C ASP A 55 -24.00 -8.44 20.80
N ASP A 56 -23.11 -9.25 21.42
CA ASP A 56 -21.70 -8.87 21.67
C ASP A 56 -20.87 -9.01 20.37
N GLU A 57 -21.44 -8.66 19.23
CA GLU A 57 -20.67 -8.58 18.00
C GLU A 57 -19.75 -7.36 18.10
N PRO A 58 -18.42 -7.52 17.95
CA PRO A 58 -17.55 -6.35 17.91
C PRO A 58 -18.03 -5.40 16.81
N GLU A 59 -18.30 -4.15 17.18
CA GLU A 59 -18.71 -3.09 16.25
C GLU A 59 -17.57 -2.74 15.28
N ASP A 60 -16.33 -3.02 15.68
CA ASP A 60 -15.11 -2.68 14.94
C ASP A 60 -14.55 -3.91 14.20
N THR A 61 -15.28 -4.41 13.20
CA THR A 61 -14.79 -5.43 12.27
C THR A 61 -14.48 -4.81 10.91
N VAL A 62 -13.45 -5.32 10.23
CA VAL A 62 -13.06 -4.86 8.88
C VAL A 62 -14.23 -4.98 7.89
N GLU A 63 -15.05 -6.02 8.03
CA GLU A 63 -16.22 -6.24 7.18
C GLU A 63 -17.23 -5.08 7.30
N LYS A 64 -17.51 -4.60 8.52
CA LYS A 64 -18.40 -3.45 8.78
C LYS A 64 -17.80 -2.13 8.27
N GLN A 65 -16.47 -1.98 8.34
CA GLN A 65 -15.78 -0.80 7.82
C GLN A 65 -15.77 -0.74 6.28
N VAL A 66 -15.78 -1.90 5.63
CA VAL A 66 -15.72 -2.03 4.16
C VAL A 66 -17.13 -2.11 3.54
N GLU A 67 -18.14 -2.42 4.34
CA GLU A 67 -19.54 -2.40 3.94
C GLU A 67 -19.92 -1.05 3.29
N GLY A 68 -20.39 -1.11 2.05
CA GLY A 68 -20.77 0.08 1.27
C GLY A 68 -19.62 0.89 0.63
N LEU A 69 -18.34 0.54 0.83
CA LEU A 69 -17.25 1.19 0.08
C LEU A 69 -17.33 0.86 -1.42
N ALA A 70 -17.67 -0.39 -1.75
CA ALA A 70 -17.83 -0.81 -3.15
C ALA A 70 -18.94 -0.01 -3.87
N GLU A 71 -20.07 0.21 -3.20
CA GLU A 71 -21.20 0.98 -3.74
C GLU A 71 -20.82 2.45 -3.95
N LYS A 72 -20.09 3.04 -3.00
CA LYS A 72 -19.56 4.42 -3.13
C LYS A 72 -18.59 4.56 -4.31
N ILE A 73 -17.69 3.60 -4.51
CA ILE A 73 -16.73 3.62 -5.63
C ILE A 73 -17.47 3.52 -6.97
N ILE A 74 -18.49 2.66 -7.05
CA ILE A 74 -19.29 2.51 -8.27
C ILE A 74 -20.05 3.81 -8.56
N ALA A 75 -20.68 4.41 -7.54
CA ALA A 75 -21.38 5.68 -7.68
C ALA A 75 -20.43 6.82 -8.12
N GLU A 76 -19.24 6.91 -7.53
CA GLU A 76 -18.23 7.92 -7.90
C GLU A 76 -17.74 7.75 -9.34
N ASP A 77 -17.50 6.51 -9.80
CA ASP A 77 -17.09 6.27 -11.18
C ASP A 77 -18.25 6.52 -12.17
N GLU A 78 -19.49 6.24 -11.79
CA GLU A 78 -20.68 6.62 -12.58
C GLU A 78 -20.82 8.15 -12.68
N GLU A 79 -20.65 8.89 -11.58
CA GLU A 79 -20.62 10.35 -11.56
C GLU A 79 -19.50 10.90 -12.43
N ARG A 80 -18.29 10.31 -12.37
CA ARG A 80 -17.14 10.71 -13.19
C ARG A 80 -17.34 10.41 -14.67
N ARG A 81 -18.06 9.35 -15.04
CA ARG A 81 -18.45 9.05 -16.43
C ARG A 81 -19.60 9.93 -16.91
N ALA A 82 -20.50 10.33 -16.02
CA ALA A 82 -21.63 11.22 -16.31
C ALA A 82 -21.21 12.69 -16.41
N GLN A 83 -20.12 13.08 -15.73
CA GLN A 83 -19.43 14.34 -16.01
C GLN A 83 -19.06 14.34 -17.50
N GLU A 84 -19.65 15.27 -18.23
CA GLU A 84 -19.50 15.43 -19.67
C GLU A 84 -18.00 15.41 -20.03
N LEU A 85 -17.64 14.57 -21.02
CA LEU A 85 -16.29 14.52 -21.57
C LEU A 85 -15.85 15.94 -21.93
N ASP A 86 -14.96 16.51 -21.12
CA ASP A 86 -14.48 17.87 -21.31
C ASP A 86 -13.75 17.98 -22.66
N LEU A 87 -14.47 18.51 -23.65
CA LEU A 87 -13.99 18.71 -25.01
C LEU A 87 -12.75 19.62 -25.06
N PHE A 88 -12.51 20.43 -24.02
CA PHE A 88 -11.30 21.25 -23.90
C PHE A 88 -10.05 20.42 -23.50
N ASN A 89 -10.22 19.26 -22.88
CA ASN A 89 -9.13 18.33 -22.60
C ASN A 89 -8.83 17.37 -23.76
N ILE A 90 -9.78 17.17 -24.68
CA ILE A 90 -9.61 16.37 -25.90
C ILE A 90 -8.92 17.17 -27.02
N ALA A 91 -9.07 18.50 -27.03
CA ALA A 91 -8.34 19.36 -27.95
C ALA A 91 -6.82 19.37 -27.65
N PRO A 92 -5.94 19.31 -28.68
CA PRO A 92 -4.49 19.33 -28.47
C PRO A 92 -4.04 20.65 -27.82
N LYS A 93 -3.62 20.60 -26.55
CA LYS A 93 -3.20 21.75 -25.71
C LYS A 93 -2.07 22.63 -26.30
N ARG A 94 -1.34 22.17 -27.31
CA ARG A 94 -0.21 22.89 -27.93
C ARG A 94 -0.21 22.69 -29.45
N ALA A 95 -0.19 23.78 -30.21
CA ALA A 95 -0.16 23.77 -31.69
C ALA A 95 0.99 22.92 -32.27
N ASN A 96 2.14 22.87 -31.59
CA ASN A 96 3.33 22.13 -32.04
C ASN A 96 3.44 20.70 -31.46
N TRP A 97 2.41 20.20 -30.76
CA TRP A 97 2.40 18.87 -30.18
C TRP A 97 2.68 17.78 -31.22
N ASP A 98 1.96 17.87 -32.34
CA ASP A 98 2.04 16.85 -33.39
C ASP A 98 3.38 16.92 -34.11
N LEU A 99 3.82 18.14 -34.42
CA LEU A 99 5.16 18.39 -34.95
C LEU A 99 6.25 17.82 -34.04
N LYS A 100 6.14 18.03 -32.72
CA LYS A 100 7.10 17.50 -31.77
C LYS A 100 7.10 15.97 -31.80
N ARG A 101 5.93 15.33 -31.71
CA ARG A 101 5.80 13.87 -31.74
C ARG A 101 6.42 13.26 -33.00
N ASP A 102 6.12 13.85 -34.16
CA ASP A 102 6.59 13.34 -35.45
C ASP A 102 8.10 13.59 -35.66
N MET A 103 8.61 14.71 -35.16
CA MET A 103 10.03 15.03 -35.17
C MET A 103 10.83 14.16 -34.20
N GLU A 104 10.29 13.86 -33.01
CA GLU A 104 10.94 13.01 -31.99
C GLU A 104 11.30 11.63 -32.58
N LYS A 105 10.39 11.02 -33.35
CA LYS A 105 10.64 9.72 -34.00
C LYS A 105 11.77 9.76 -35.03
N LYS A 106 11.90 10.87 -35.77
CA LYS A 106 12.98 11.07 -36.75
C LYS A 106 14.31 11.36 -36.05
N LEU A 107 14.27 12.21 -35.01
CA LEU A 107 15.43 12.55 -34.20
C LEU A 107 15.98 11.35 -33.44
N ALA A 108 15.14 10.46 -32.91
CA ALA A 108 15.61 9.26 -32.20
C ALA A 108 16.49 8.35 -33.08
N LYS A 109 16.12 8.18 -34.37
CA LYS A 109 16.93 7.42 -35.33
C LYS A 109 18.25 8.12 -35.66
N LEU A 110 18.21 9.44 -35.79
CA LEU A 110 19.38 10.25 -36.11
C LEU A 110 20.34 10.34 -34.91
N ASP A 111 19.82 10.51 -33.70
CA ASP A 111 20.60 10.59 -32.48
C ASP A 111 21.38 9.30 -32.26
N ARG A 112 20.76 8.12 -32.45
CA ARG A 112 21.48 6.84 -32.38
C ARG A 112 22.70 6.80 -33.32
N LYS A 113 22.52 7.17 -34.59
CA LYS A 113 23.62 7.24 -35.57
C LYS A 113 24.66 8.30 -35.22
N THR A 114 24.22 9.41 -34.62
CA THR A 114 25.09 10.49 -34.17
C THR A 114 25.96 10.02 -33.01
N GLN A 115 25.39 9.32 -32.02
CA GLN A 115 26.14 8.72 -30.92
C GLN A 115 27.12 7.63 -31.40
N GLU A 116 26.70 6.78 -32.34
CA GLU A 116 27.58 5.81 -33.00
C GLU A 116 28.76 6.52 -33.69
N SER A 117 28.49 7.58 -34.45
CA SER A 117 29.52 8.37 -35.13
C SER A 117 30.47 9.05 -34.13
N ILE A 118 29.93 9.67 -33.08
CA ILE A 118 30.71 10.27 -31.99
C ILE A 118 31.63 9.23 -31.36
N HIS A 119 31.13 8.03 -31.09
CA HIS A 119 31.93 6.94 -30.53
C HIS A 119 33.07 6.52 -31.47
N THR A 120 32.81 6.41 -32.77
CA THR A 120 33.87 6.10 -33.76
C THR A 120 34.94 7.19 -33.81
N LEU A 121 34.55 8.46 -33.81
CA LEU A 121 35.46 9.60 -33.80
C LEU A 121 36.30 9.65 -32.52
N ILE A 122 35.70 9.36 -31.36
CA ILE A 122 36.40 9.27 -30.09
C ILE A 122 37.44 8.15 -30.13
N ARG A 123 37.09 6.95 -30.61
CA ARG A 123 38.04 5.84 -30.76
C ARG A 123 39.20 6.20 -31.68
N GLN A 124 38.92 6.80 -32.83
CA GLN A 124 39.94 7.25 -33.78
C GLN A 124 40.88 8.28 -33.13
N ARG A 125 40.32 9.25 -32.41
CA ARG A 125 41.10 10.26 -31.69
C ARG A 125 41.99 9.67 -30.60
N LEU A 126 41.48 8.70 -29.83
CA LEU A 126 42.28 8.03 -28.81
C LEU A 126 43.40 7.17 -29.42
N ALA A 127 43.13 6.50 -30.55
CA ALA A 127 44.13 5.73 -31.27
C ALA A 127 45.21 6.64 -31.87
N SER A 128 44.85 7.77 -32.49
CA SER A 128 45.81 8.73 -33.05
C SER A 128 46.68 9.36 -31.95
N GLN A 129 46.10 9.71 -30.80
CA GLN A 129 46.85 10.18 -29.63
C GLN A 129 47.83 9.13 -29.11
N LYS A 130 47.45 7.86 -29.06
CA LYS A 130 48.33 6.76 -28.63
C LYS A 130 49.49 6.51 -29.60
N ASN A 131 49.28 6.76 -30.89
CA ASN A 131 50.26 6.55 -31.95
C ASN A 131 51.17 7.78 -32.19
N GLY A 132 51.08 8.83 -31.36
CA GLY A 132 51.99 9.98 -31.38
C GLY A 132 51.72 11.02 -32.46
N ASP A 133 50.73 10.81 -33.33
CA ASP A 133 50.28 11.81 -34.30
C ASP A 133 49.03 12.51 -33.75
N GLY A 134 49.24 13.67 -33.12
CA GLY A 134 48.19 14.51 -32.57
C GLY A 134 47.28 15.16 -33.62
N THR A 135 47.45 14.84 -34.91
CA THR A 135 46.65 15.40 -36.00
C THR A 135 45.68 14.37 -36.58
N LEU A 136 44.40 14.75 -36.59
CA LEU A 136 43.29 13.91 -37.04
C LEU A 136 43.26 13.94 -38.58
N ASN A 137 43.93 13.00 -39.25
CA ASN A 137 43.85 12.83 -40.70
C ASN A 137 42.48 12.23 -41.11
N LEU A 138 41.41 13.00 -40.92
CA LEU A 138 40.03 12.65 -41.28
C LEU A 138 39.91 12.26 -42.77
N SER A 139 40.72 12.90 -43.61
CA SER A 139 40.83 12.63 -45.05
C SER A 139 41.37 11.22 -45.35
N ALA A 140 42.30 10.71 -44.55
CA ALA A 140 42.83 9.36 -44.70
C ALA A 140 41.80 8.31 -44.26
N GLY A 141 41.06 8.57 -43.18
CA GLY A 141 39.96 7.70 -42.72
C GLY A 141 38.82 7.61 -43.74
N ILE A 142 38.41 8.73 -44.34
CA ILE A 142 37.37 8.77 -45.39
C ILE A 142 37.82 8.02 -46.65
N LYS A 143 39.06 8.22 -47.12
CA LYS A 143 39.60 7.49 -48.27
C LYS A 143 39.71 5.99 -48.01
N ALA A 144 40.12 5.59 -46.81
CA ALA A 144 40.20 4.17 -46.44
C ALA A 144 38.82 3.51 -46.42
N GLN A 145 37.80 4.21 -45.92
CA GLN A 145 36.43 3.70 -45.85
C GLN A 145 35.74 3.66 -47.22
N GLN A 146 36.00 4.62 -48.11
CA GLN A 146 35.55 4.57 -49.50
C GLN A 146 36.19 3.40 -50.27
N LYS A 147 37.50 3.20 -50.11
CA LYS A 147 38.21 2.08 -50.74
C LYS A 147 37.72 0.71 -50.24
N ALA A 148 37.37 0.60 -48.96
CA ALA A 148 36.80 -0.62 -48.40
C ALA A 148 35.38 -0.89 -48.95
N ALA A 149 34.55 0.14 -49.07
CA ALA A 149 33.21 0.00 -49.65
C ALA A 149 33.24 -0.34 -51.15
N GLU A 150 34.19 0.23 -51.90
CA GLU A 150 34.37 -0.07 -53.33
C GLU A 150 34.95 -1.48 -53.56
N ALA A 151 35.71 -2.03 -52.60
CA ALA A 151 36.21 -3.41 -52.68
C ALA A 151 35.10 -4.44 -52.41
N ASP A 152 34.23 -4.20 -51.42
CA ASP A 152 33.07 -5.07 -51.13
C ASP A 152 32.08 -5.09 -52.32
N GLU A 153 31.89 -3.97 -53.02
CA GLU A 153 30.98 -3.87 -54.18
C GLU A 153 31.51 -4.63 -55.42
N ILE A 154 32.83 -4.89 -55.50
CA ILE A 154 33.45 -5.64 -56.60
C ILE A 154 33.40 -7.16 -56.34
N GLU A 155 33.44 -7.62 -55.08
CA GLU A 155 33.34 -9.05 -54.74
C GLU A 155 31.94 -9.63 -54.99
N ASP A 156 30.88 -8.84 -54.84
CA ASP A 156 29.50 -9.30 -55.07
C ASP A 156 29.16 -9.50 -56.57
N VAL A 157 29.96 -8.96 -57.49
CA VAL A 157 29.74 -9.08 -58.95
C VAL A 157 30.42 -10.32 -59.55
N ASP A 158 31.47 -10.85 -58.92
CA ASP A 158 32.28 -11.98 -59.45
C ASP A 158 31.73 -13.37 -59.05
N SER A 159 30.72 -13.43 -58.18
CA SER A 159 30.13 -14.70 -57.70
C SER A 159 28.87 -15.13 -58.46
N GLY A 160 28.51 -14.44 -59.56
CA GLY A 160 27.24 -14.61 -60.28
C GLY A 160 27.30 -15.42 -61.58
N ASP A 161 28.44 -15.98 -61.98
CA ASP A 161 28.61 -16.64 -63.30
C ASP A 161 29.38 -17.96 -63.20
N GLU A 162 28.78 -18.97 -62.54
CA GLU A 162 29.16 -20.39 -62.71
C GLU A 162 27.88 -21.26 -62.79
N ASP A 163 27.38 -21.45 -64.02
CA ASP A 163 26.49 -22.56 -64.42
C ASP A 163 27.32 -23.74 -65.00
#